data_AF-A0A369RKX5-F1
#
_entry.id   AF-A0A369RKX5-F1
#
_cell.length_a   1.000
_cell.length_b   1.000
_cell.length_c   1.000
_cell.angle_alpha   90.00
_cell.angle_beta   90.00
_cell.angle_gamma   90.00
#
_symmetry.space_group_name_H-M   'P 1'
#
loop_
_entity.id
_entity.type
_entity.pdbx_description
1 polymer ?
#
loop_
_entity_poly.entity_id
_entity_poly.type
_entity_poly.pdbx_seq_one_letter_code
_entity_poly.pdbx_strand_id
1 'polypeptide(L)'
;MTMESVLKFFTIAAALDANVTKTSDLYDVSTPITIGKYKIQDFHKSKIPKITVQDIFVKSFNIGAAKIAVKLGIEKQVEYFKAIFSFKNRSTRKIYTDNPG
;
A
#
# COMPACT_ATOMS: atom_id res chain seq x y z
N MET A 1 2.30 -9.29 11.38
CA MET A 1 2.35 -8.20 10.39
C MET A 1 3.78 -8.11 9.85
N THR A 2 3.97 -8.20 8.53
CA THR A 2 5.30 -8.11 7.87
C THR A 2 5.46 -6.75 7.17
N MET A 3 6.68 -6.33 6.86
CA MET A 3 6.93 -5.05 6.15
C MET A 3 6.28 -4.98 4.78
N GLU A 4 6.16 -6.12 4.10
CA GLU A 4 5.44 -6.24 2.83
C GLU A 4 3.96 -5.91 2.97
N SER A 5 3.32 -6.34 4.06
CA SER A 5 1.89 -6.10 4.31
C SER A 5 1.61 -4.63 4.64
N VAL A 6 2.52 -3.96 5.36
CA VAL A 6 2.42 -2.53 5.69
C VAL A 6 2.46 -1.67 4.42
N LEU A 7 3.34 -1.97 3.46
CA LEU A 7 3.42 -1.22 2.20
C LEU A 7 2.15 -1.34 1.33
N LYS A 8 1.43 -2.48 1.41
CA LYS A 8 0.15 -2.66 0.72
C LYS A 8 -0.92 -1.74 1.24
N PHE A 9 -0.94 -1.45 2.55
CA PHE A 9 -1.91 -0.51 3.12
C PHE A 9 -1.74 0.89 2.56
N PHE A 10 -0.49 1.38 2.48
CA PHE A 10 -0.22 2.69 1.88
C PHE A 10 -0.56 2.71 0.39
N THR A 11 -0.37 1.60 -0.32
CA THR A 11 -0.77 1.48 -1.73
C THR A 11 -2.29 1.56 -1.91
N ILE A 12 -3.05 0.86 -1.06
CA ILE A 12 -4.51 0.90 -1.09
C ILE A 12 -5.02 2.28 -0.69
N ALA A 13 -4.43 2.90 0.34
CA ALA A 13 -4.76 4.26 0.76
C ALA A 13 -4.52 5.28 -0.37
N ALA A 14 -3.34 5.22 -1.02
CA ALA A 14 -3.04 6.05 -2.19
C ALA A 14 -4.07 5.88 -3.32
N ALA A 15 -4.53 4.65 -3.56
CA ALA A 15 -5.53 4.35 -4.58
C ALA A 15 -6.92 4.90 -4.23
N LEU A 16 -7.29 4.89 -2.95
CA LEU A 16 -8.52 5.50 -2.46
C LEU A 16 -8.44 7.03 -2.56
N ASP A 17 -7.35 7.63 -2.09
CA ASP A 17 -7.13 9.10 -2.12
C ASP A 17 -7.09 9.63 -3.56
N ALA A 18 -6.50 8.88 -4.48
CA ALA A 18 -6.47 9.21 -5.90
C ALA A 18 -7.81 8.95 -6.63
N ASN A 19 -8.85 8.49 -5.91
CA ASN A 19 -10.15 8.09 -6.45
C ASN A 19 -10.09 7.08 -7.61
N VAL A 20 -9.00 6.29 -7.70
CA VAL A 20 -8.87 5.27 -8.74
C VAL A 20 -9.56 3.96 -8.34
N THR A 21 -9.90 3.80 -7.06
CA THR A 21 -10.69 2.67 -6.57
C THR A 21 -11.59 3.09 -5.41
N LYS A 22 -12.63 2.30 -5.15
CA LYS A 22 -13.52 2.40 -3.98
C LYS A 22 -13.44 1.12 -3.15
N THR A 23 -13.80 1.20 -1.87
CA THR A 23 -13.80 0.05 -0.96
C THR A 23 -14.67 -1.11 -1.44
N SER A 24 -15.75 -0.82 -2.17
CA SER A 24 -16.68 -1.79 -2.75
C SER A 24 -16.27 -2.34 -4.12
N ASP A 25 -15.21 -1.82 -4.75
CA ASP A 25 -14.77 -2.31 -6.06
C ASP A 25 -14.31 -3.76 -5.96
N LEU A 26 -14.67 -4.57 -6.96
CA LEU A 26 -14.33 -5.98 -7.02
C LEU A 26 -13.09 -6.22 -7.87
N TYR A 27 -12.18 -7.03 -7.34
CA TYR A 27 -11.01 -7.52 -8.07
C TYR A 27 -10.99 -9.04 -8.07
N ASP A 28 -10.68 -9.62 -9.23
CA ASP A 28 -10.44 -11.04 -9.37
C ASP A 28 -9.08 -11.41 -8.77
N VAL A 29 -9.03 -12.35 -7.84
CA VAL A 29 -7.82 -12.86 -7.20
C VAL A 29 -7.67 -14.38 -7.37
N SER A 30 -8.42 -14.98 -8.30
CA SER A 30 -8.45 -16.43 -8.53
C SER A 30 -7.16 -16.98 -9.15
N THR A 31 -6.45 -16.16 -9.91
CA THR A 31 -5.29 -16.56 -10.70
C THR A 31 -4.06 -15.74 -10.35
N PRO A 32 -2.89 -16.38 -10.16
CA PRO A 32 -1.61 -15.67 -10.05
C PRO A 32 -1.39 -14.75 -11.24
N ILE A 33 -0.78 -13.60 -10.99
CA ILE A 33 -0.44 -12.62 -12.03
C ILE A 33 1.07 -12.49 -12.16
N THR A 34 1.52 -12.03 -13.33
CA THR A 34 2.95 -11.73 -13.57
C THR A 34 3.08 -10.24 -13.86
N ILE A 35 3.96 -9.57 -13.11
CA ILE A 35 4.29 -8.16 -13.32
C ILE A 35 5.80 -8.08 -13.53
N GLY A 36 6.22 -7.72 -14.74
CA GLY A 36 7.62 -7.79 -15.16
C GLY A 36 8.16 -9.22 -14.99
N LYS A 37 9.23 -9.37 -14.21
CA LYS A 37 9.83 -10.69 -13.89
C LYS A 37 9.23 -11.39 -12.67
N TYR A 38 8.30 -10.75 -11.96
CA TYR A 38 7.79 -11.25 -10.68
C TYR A 38 6.43 -11.93 -10.86
N LYS A 39 6.33 -13.16 -10.37
CA LYS A 39 5.06 -13.89 -10.24
C LYS A 39 4.45 -13.61 -8.87
N ILE A 40 3.23 -13.11 -8.85
CA ILE A 40 2.49 -12.74 -7.65
C ILE A 40 1.39 -13.78 -7.43
N GLN A 41 1.40 -14.36 -6.23
CA GLN A 41 0.42 -15.37 -5.82
C GLN A 41 0.07 -15.19 -4.34
N ASP A 42 -1.13 -15.63 -3.99
CA ASP A 42 -1.60 -15.68 -2.61
C ASP A 42 -1.33 -17.05 -1.99
N PHE A 43 -0.93 -17.06 -0.71
CA PHE A 43 -0.67 -18.31 0.04
C PHE A 43 -1.94 -19.10 0.30
N HIS A 44 -3.07 -18.40 0.49
CA HIS A 44 -4.38 -18.99 0.65
C HIS A 44 -5.25 -18.64 -0.56
N LYS A 45 -5.76 -19.67 -1.23
CA LYS A 45 -6.72 -19.47 -2.32
C LYS A 45 -8.03 -18.93 -1.75
N SER A 46 -8.54 -17.84 -2.30
CA SER A 46 -9.88 -17.36 -1.95
C SER A 46 -10.93 -18.42 -2.35
N LYS A 47 -11.94 -18.63 -1.50
CA LYS A 47 -13.11 -19.45 -1.84
C LYS A 47 -13.99 -18.79 -2.91
N ILE A 48 -13.89 -17.47 -3.04
CA ILE A 48 -14.65 -16.65 -3.98
C ILE A 48 -13.67 -15.91 -4.89
N PRO A 49 -13.78 -16.01 -6.22
CA PRO A 49 -12.75 -15.51 -7.14
C PRO A 49 -12.64 -13.99 -7.12
N LYS A 50 -13.73 -13.26 -6.87
CA LYS A 50 -13.77 -11.80 -6.80
C LYS A 50 -14.03 -11.34 -5.38
N ILE A 51 -13.23 -10.41 -4.91
CA ILE A 51 -13.31 -9.86 -3.56
C ILE A 51 -13.23 -8.33 -3.61
N THR A 52 -13.75 -7.68 -2.58
CA THR A 52 -13.77 -6.23 -2.49
C THR A 52 -12.38 -5.66 -2.16
N VAL A 53 -12.15 -4.36 -2.41
CA VAL A 53 -10.95 -3.66 -1.91
C VAL A 53 -10.87 -3.75 -0.39
N GLN A 54 -12.01 -3.70 0.31
CA GLN A 54 -12.06 -3.92 1.75
C GLN A 54 -11.57 -5.32 2.14
N ASP A 55 -12.02 -6.37 1.44
CA ASP A 55 -11.53 -7.73 1.66
C ASP A 55 -10.02 -7.85 1.39
N ILE A 56 -9.53 -7.21 0.32
CA ILE A 56 -8.11 -7.18 -0.03
C ILE A 56 -7.30 -6.54 1.10
N PHE A 57 -7.80 -5.44 1.65
CA PHE A 57 -7.18 -4.74 2.76
C PHE A 57 -7.14 -5.61 4.02
N VAL A 58 -8.28 -6.17 4.43
CA VAL A 58 -8.40 -6.95 5.67
C VAL A 58 -7.65 -8.29 5.61
N LYS A 59 -7.73 -8.99 4.47
CA LYS A 59 -7.14 -10.33 4.30
C LYS A 59 -5.75 -10.30 3.65
N SER A 60 -5.24 -9.11 3.32
CA SER A 60 -3.92 -8.87 2.73
C SER A 60 -3.66 -9.66 1.44
N PHE A 61 -4.67 -9.77 0.56
CA PHE A 61 -4.53 -10.48 -0.71
C PHE A 61 -3.53 -9.78 -1.64
N ASN A 62 -2.41 -10.45 -1.93
CA ASN A 62 -1.28 -9.99 -2.74
C ASN A 62 -1.71 -9.68 -4.17
N ILE A 63 -2.49 -10.57 -4.80
CA ILE A 63 -2.95 -10.39 -6.18
C ILE A 63 -3.83 -9.14 -6.27
N GLY A 64 -4.72 -8.95 -5.29
CA GLY A 64 -5.59 -7.77 -5.21
C GLY A 64 -4.80 -6.49 -5.03
N ALA A 65 -3.88 -6.45 -4.06
CA ALA A 65 -3.02 -5.30 -3.81
C ALA A 65 -2.17 -4.92 -5.03
N ALA A 66 -1.62 -5.93 -5.74
CA ALA A 66 -0.84 -5.70 -6.95
C ALA A 66 -1.69 -5.14 -8.10
N LYS A 67 -2.92 -5.61 -8.29
CA LYS A 67 -3.85 -5.05 -9.29
C LYS A 67 -4.23 -3.61 -8.96
N ILE A 68 -4.45 -3.30 -7.69
CA ILE A 68 -4.72 -1.93 -7.23
C ILE A 68 -3.49 -1.03 -7.50
N ALA A 69 -2.28 -1.51 -7.21
CA ALA A 69 -1.04 -0.77 -7.48
C ALA A 69 -0.87 -0.45 -8.97
N VAL A 70 -1.12 -1.43 -9.86
CA VAL A 70 -1.09 -1.23 -11.31
C VAL A 70 -2.12 -0.19 -11.74
N LYS A 71 -3.33 -0.22 -11.16
CA LYS A 71 -4.39 0.75 -11.46
C LYS A 71 -4.04 2.16 -10.98
N LEU A 72 -3.36 2.28 -9.83
CA LEU A 72 -2.88 3.55 -9.29
C LEU A 72 -1.81 4.20 -10.17
N GLY A 73 -0.91 3.38 -10.71
CA GLY A 73 0.23 3.86 -11.49
C GLY A 73 1.42 4.26 -10.61
N ILE A 74 2.62 4.18 -11.19
CA ILE A 74 3.87 4.36 -10.47
C ILE A 74 4.06 5.81 -9.99
N GLU A 75 3.62 6.80 -10.78
CA GLU A 75 3.82 8.21 -10.45
C GLU A 75 3.09 8.57 -9.15
N LYS A 76 1.80 8.22 -9.07
CA LYS A 76 0.96 8.49 -7.89
C LYS A 76 1.44 7.70 -6.67
N GLN A 77 1.88 6.46 -6.86
CA GLN A 77 2.43 5.66 -5.76
C GLN A 77 3.71 6.28 -5.19
N VAL A 78 4.62 6.72 -6.06
CA VAL A 78 5.87 7.39 -5.65
C VAL A 78 5.58 8.72 -4.95
N GLU A 79 4.66 9.51 -5.47
CA GLU A 79 4.23 10.77 -4.86
C GLU A 79 3.67 10.55 -3.45
N TYR A 80 2.77 9.59 -3.28
CA TYR A 80 2.17 9.26 -2.00
C TYR A 80 3.20 8.79 -0.97
N PHE A 81 4.12 7.92 -1.38
CA PHE A 81 5.17 7.42 -0.49
C PHE A 81 6.16 8.53 -0.13
N LYS A 82 6.50 9.43 -1.06
CA LYS A 82 7.28 10.63 -0.73
C LYS A 82 6.56 11.48 0.31
N ALA A 83 5.25 11.71 0.18
CA ALA A 83 4.51 12.51 1.14
C ALA A 83 4.53 11.90 2.55
N ILE A 84 4.34 10.57 2.66
CA ILE A 84 4.29 9.87 3.96
C ILE A 84 5.68 9.71 4.58
N PHE A 85 6.69 9.37 3.79
CA PHE A 85 8.02 9.02 4.29
C PHE A 85 9.04 10.15 4.18
N SER A 86 8.62 11.36 3.77
CA SER A 86 9.49 12.54 3.81
C SER A 86 9.88 12.86 5.26
N PHE A 87 11.01 12.31 5.70
CA PHE A 87 11.76 12.80 6.84
C PHE A 87 12.41 14.13 6.45
N LYS A 88 11.61 15.20 6.43
CA LYS A 88 12.18 16.54 6.43
C LYS A 88 13.00 16.63 7.72
N ASN A 89 14.33 16.76 7.62
CA ASN A 89 15.25 16.92 8.75
C ASN A 89 14.64 17.94 9.71
N ARG A 90 13.97 17.46 10.77
CA ARG A 90 13.67 18.30 11.92
C ARG A 90 15.03 18.49 12.55
N SER A 91 15.70 19.59 12.20
CA SER A 91 16.81 20.10 12.99
C SER A 91 16.34 20.03 14.44
N THR A 92 16.95 19.11 15.18
CA THR A 92 16.67 18.90 16.58
C THR A 92 16.78 20.26 17.23
N ARG A 93 15.66 20.83 17.68
CA ARG A 93 15.69 22.00 18.55
C ARG A 93 16.74 21.70 19.62
N LYS A 94 17.75 22.56 19.74
CA LYS A 94 18.73 22.55 20.82
C LYS A 94 17.96 22.39 22.13
N ILE A 95 17.96 21.20 22.72
CA ILE A 95 17.32 20.96 24.01
C ILE A 95 18.43 21.19 25.04
N TYR A 96 18.29 22.28 25.80
CA TYR A 96 19.06 22.69 26.98
C TYR A 96 20.58 22.89 26.82
N THR A 97 20.98 24.13 26.54
CA THR A 97 22.16 24.74 27.16
C THR A 97 21.79 26.17 27.56
N ASP A 98 21.27 26.34 28.76
CA ASP A 98 21.31 27.60 29.52
C ASP A 98 20.93 27.23 30.96
N ASN A 99 21.93 26.80 31.73
CA ASN A 99 21.86 26.76 33.19
C ASN A 99 22.61 28.01 33.68
N PRO A 100 21.94 29.02 34.25
CA PRO A 100 22.62 30.13 34.90
C PRO A 100 23.03 29.66 36.30
N GLY A 101 24.27 29.16 36.40
CA GLY A 101 25.00 29.03 37.65
C GLY A 101 26.03 30.14 37.76
#